data_AF-A0A7C4BVG6-F1
#
_entry.id   AF-A0A7C4BVG6-F1
#
_cell.length_a   1.000
_cell.length_b   1.000
_cell.length_c   1.000
_cell.angle_alpha   90.00
_cell.angle_beta   90.00
_cell.angle_gamma   90.00
#
_symmetry.space_group_name_H-M   'P 1'
#
loop_
_entity.id
_entity.type
_entity.pdbx_description
1 polymer ?
#
loop_
_entity_poly.entity_id
_entity_poly.type
_entity_poly.pdbx_seq_one_letter_code
_entity_poly.pdbx_strand_id
1 'polypeptide(L)' 'MRVMIELKDFRVFKDLKPEELQKLEGLVRKIDYGEEELIFMEGAPAFGFYLVFKGAVKLVKRSAKGKSQIL' A
#
# COMPACT_ATOMS: atom_id res chain seq x y z
N MET A 1 -23.23 5.53 5.47
CA MET A 1 -22.49 4.37 6.00
C MET A 1 -21.09 4.42 5.42
N ARG A 2 -20.04 4.50 6.23
CA ARG A 2 -18.64 4.56 5.75
C ARG A 2 -18.20 3.13 5.46
N VAL A 3 -17.93 2.79 4.21
CA VAL A 3 -17.38 1.47 3.85
C VAL A 3 -15.94 1.43 4.34
N MET A 4 -15.62 0.46 5.19
CA MET A 4 -14.26 0.19 5.63
C MET A 4 -13.68 -0.90 4.73
N ILE A 5 -12.54 -0.62 4.10
CA ILE A 5 -11.82 -1.63 3.31
C ILE A 5 -11.21 -2.64 4.30
N GLU A 6 -11.37 -3.92 4.00
CA GLU A 6 -10.75 -5.05 4.70
C GLU A 6 -9.76 -5.79 3.78
N LEU A 7 -8.96 -6.70 4.33
CA LEU A 7 -7.99 -7.48 3.53
C LEU A 7 -8.66 -8.24 2.39
N LYS A 8 -9.84 -8.83 2.64
CA LYS A 8 -10.61 -9.58 1.63
C LYS A 8 -11.01 -8.75 0.40
N ASP A 9 -11.04 -7.42 0.51
CA ASP A 9 -11.45 -6.54 -0.58
C ASP A 9 -10.32 -6.33 -1.61
N PHE A 10 -9.07 -6.64 -1.24
CA PHE A 10 -7.95 -6.56 -2.16
C PHE A 10 -7.91 -7.80 -3.06
N ARG A 11 -7.94 -7.58 -4.38
CA ARG A 11 -7.96 -8.66 -5.39
C ARG A 11 -6.80 -9.67 -5.26
N VAL A 12 -5.65 -9.25 -4.73
CA VAL A 12 -4.49 -10.12 -4.52
C VAL A 12 -4.78 -11.22 -3.48
N PHE A 13 -5.77 -11.04 -2.61
CA PHE A 13 -6.17 -12.00 -1.57
C PHE A 13 -7.47 -12.74 -1.87
N LYS A 14 -8.01 -12.63 -3.09
CA LYS A 14 -9.31 -13.21 -3.47
C LYS A 14 -9.40 -14.74 -3.29
N ASP A 15 -8.27 -15.43 -3.39
CA ASP A 15 -8.17 -16.89 -3.36
C ASP A 15 -7.82 -17.42 -1.96
N LEU A 16 -7.63 -16.52 -0.97
CA LEU A 16 -7.35 -16.90 0.41
C LEU A 16 -8.62 -17.31 1.15
N LYS A 17 -8.53 -18.41 1.89
CA LYS A 17 -9.59 -18.84 2.81
C LYS A 17 -9.68 -17.90 4.02
N PRO A 18 -10.82 -17.86 4.73
CA PRO A 18 -10.98 -17.04 5.92
C PRO A 18 -9.89 -17.26 6.99
N GLU A 19 -9.47 -18.50 7.19
CA GLU A 19 -8.40 -18.88 8.12
C GLU A 19 -7.01 -18.36 7.72
N GLU A 20 -6.76 -18.20 6.42
CA GLU A 20 -5.52 -17.64 5.88
C GLU A 20 -5.52 -16.12 5.99
N LEU A 21 -6.66 -15.48 5.71
CA LEU A 21 -6.86 -14.05 5.95
C LEU A 21 -6.65 -13.68 7.41
N GLN A 22 -7.17 -14.48 8.35
CA GLN A 22 -7.00 -14.23 9.78
C GLN A 22 -5.52 -14.33 10.22
N LYS A 23 -4.75 -15.26 9.64
CA LYS A 23 -3.29 -15.32 9.87
C LYS A 23 -2.60 -14.09 9.29
N LEU A 24 -3.01 -13.66 8.10
CA LEU A 24 -2.45 -12.48 7.45
C LEU A 24 -2.71 -11.20 8.25
N GLU A 25 -3.90 -11.04 8.86
CA GLU A 25 -4.21 -9.90 9.74
C GLU A 25 -3.19 -9.75 10.88
N GLY A 26 -2.70 -10.86 11.45
CA GLY A 26 -1.67 -10.83 12.49
C GLY A 26 -0.27 -10.44 11.99
N LEU A 27 -0.01 -10.56 10.69
CA LEU A 27 1.26 -10.20 10.05
C LEU A 27 1.27 -8.76 9.51
N VAL A 28 0.09 -8.19 9.26
CA VAL A 28 -0.05 -6.85 8.69
C VAL A 28 0.16 -5.79 9.77
N ARG A 29 1.10 -4.89 9.53
CA ARG A 29 1.30 -3.69 10.34
C ARG A 29 0.49 -2.53 9.76
N LYS A 30 -0.38 -1.92 10.58
CA LYS A 30 -1.06 -0.67 10.22
C LYS A 30 -0.13 0.52 10.48
N ILE A 31 0.01 1.39 9.49
CA ILE A 31 0.83 2.60 9.54
C ILE A 31 -0.02 3.72 8.96
N ASP A 32 -0.12 4.83 9.68
CA ASP A 32 -0.77 6.04 9.22
C ASP A 32 0.31 7.01 8.73
N TYR A 33 0.11 7.56 7.55
CA TYR A 33 0.97 8.58 6.96
C TYR A 33 0.21 9.91 6.89
N GLY A 34 0.90 10.99 7.21
CA GLY A 34 0.40 12.35 7.05
C GLY A 34 0.31 12.79 5.59
N GLU A 35 -0.29 13.97 5.37
CA GLU A 35 -0.23 14.63 4.07
C GLU A 35 1.24 14.92 3.70
N GLU A 36 1.59 14.69 2.43
CA GLU A 36 2.95 14.86 1.89
C GLU A 36 4.05 13.97 2.51
N GLU A 37 3.70 13.03 3.39
CA GLU A 37 4.68 12.13 3.98
C GLU A 37 5.17 11.08 2.97
N LEU A 38 6.48 10.82 3.01
CA LEU A 38 7.15 9.91 2.08
C LEU A 38 7.03 8.46 2.56
N ILE A 39 6.27 7.63 1.83
CA ILE A 39 6.11 6.21 2.16
C ILE A 39 7.38 5.41 1.81
N PHE A 40 7.93 5.61 0.61
CA PHE A 40 9.19 4.99 0.18
C PHE A 40 9.87 5.79 -0.94
N MET A 41 11.14 5.48 -1.20
CA MET A 41 11.94 6.09 -2.27
C MET A 41 12.37 5.07 -3.32
N GLU A 42 12.39 5.49 -4.58
CA GLU A 42 12.99 4.72 -5.67
C GLU A 42 14.46 4.40 -5.36
N GLY A 43 14.86 3.15 -5.58
CA GLY A 43 16.23 2.67 -5.32
C GLY A 43 16.51 2.27 -3.87
N ALA A 44 15.62 2.57 -2.92
CA ALA A 44 15.72 2.04 -1.57
C ALA A 44 15.39 0.53 -1.54
N PRO A 45 16.00 -0.27 -0.66
CA PRO A 45 15.65 -1.67 -0.49
C PRO A 45 14.15 -1.84 -0.14
N ALA A 46 13.47 -2.73 -0.85
CA ALA A 46 12.10 -3.09 -0.56
C ALA A 46 12.05 -4.34 0.33
N PHE A 47 11.46 -4.21 1.52
CA PHE A 47 11.27 -5.32 2.46
C PHE A 47 9.84 -5.87 2.45
N GLY A 48 8.96 -5.29 1.63
CA GLY A 48 7.55 -5.64 1.55
C GLY A 48 6.79 -4.71 0.61
N PHE A 49 5.47 -4.75 0.71
CA PHE A 49 4.57 -3.90 -0.06
C PHE A 49 3.51 -3.29 0.86
N TYR A 50 2.81 -2.29 0.35
CA TYR A 50 1.77 -1.57 1.07
C TYR A 50 0.39 -1.87 0.49
N LEU A 51 -0.61 -1.85 1.35
CA LEU A 51 -2.03 -1.90 1.00
C LEU A 51 -2.65 -0.58 1.42
N VAL A 52 -3.26 0.15 0.48
CA VAL A 52 -3.88 1.44 0.77
C VAL A 52 -5.33 1.20 1.19
N PHE A 53 -5.59 1.26 2.50
CA PHE A 53 -6.93 1.09 3.06
C PHE A 53 -7.77 2.37 2.97
N LYS A 54 -7.12 3.54 3.00
CA LYS A 54 -7.78 4.85 3.00
C LYS A 54 -6.84 5.91 2.43
N GLY A 55 -7.41 6.86 1.70
CA GLY A 55 -6.67 7.98 1.10
C GLY A 55 -6.17 7.65 -0.31
N ALA A 56 -5.24 8.46 -0.80
CA ALA A 56 -4.61 8.30 -2.09
C ALA A 56 -3.11 8.53 -1.97
N VAL A 57 -2.33 7.78 -2.74
CA VAL A 57 -0.87 7.89 -2.78
C VAL A 57 -0.46 8.29 -4.18
N LYS A 58 0.37 9.32 -4.29
CA LYS A 58 0.93 9.77 -5.56
C LYS A 58 2.25 9.06 -5.81
N LEU A 59 2.28 8.15 -6.78
CA LEU A 59 3.53 7.51 -7.20
C LEU A 59 4.23 8.40 -8.23
N VAL A 60 5.50 8.71 -7.99
CA VAL A 60 6.30 9.57 -8.87
C VAL A 60 7.62 8.90 -9.19
N LYS A 61 7.96 8.84 -10.48
CA LYS A 61 9.27 8.45 -10.96
C LYS A 61 10.08 9.67 -11.35
N ARG A 62 11.33 9.78 -10.89
CA ARG A 62 12.23 10.87 -11.29
C ARG A 62 13.05 10.42 -12.50
N SER A 63 12.91 11.12 -13.63
CA SER A 63 13.78 10.92 -14.78
C SER A 63 15.12 11.62 -14.58
N ALA A 64 16.20 11.07 -15.14
CA ALA A 64 17.55 11.66 -15.13
C ALA A 64 17.61 13.10 -15.69
N LYS A 65 16.60 13.53 -16.47
CA LYS A 65 16.49 14.90 -17.01
C LYS A 65 15.74 15.88 -16.08
N GLY A 66 15.50 15.54 -14.82
CA GLY A 66 14.81 16.40 -13.85
C GLY A 66 13.29 16.50 -14.04
N LYS A 67 12.71 15.75 -14.98
CA LYS A 67 11.25 15.66 -15.14
C LYS A 67 10.69 14.55 -14.25
N SER A 68 9.66 14.88 -13.47
CA SER A 68 8.86 13.92 -12.69
C SER A 68 7.70 13.41 -13.53
N GLN A 69 7.50 12.09 -13.53
CA GLN A 69 6.33 11.45 -14.14
C GLN A 69 5.46 10.85 -13.03
N ILE A 70 4.16 11.19 -13.04
CA ILE A 70 3.15 10.52 -12.21
C ILE A 70 2.83 9.18 -12.89
N LEU A 71 2.85 8.10 -12.11
CA LEU A 71 2.52 6.74 -12.56
C LEU A 71 1.09 6.35 -12.19
#